data_AF-A0A3S5CPD1-F1
#
_entry.id   AF-A0A3S5CPD1-F1
#
_cell.length_a   1.000
_cell.length_b   1.000
_cell.length_c   1.000
_cell.angle_alpha   90.00
_cell.angle_beta   90.00
_cell.angle_gamma   90.00
#
_symmetry.space_group_name_H-M   'P 1'
#
loop_
_entity.id
_entity.type
_entity.pdbx_description
1 polymer ?
#
loop_
_entity_poly.entity_id
_entity_poly.type
_entity_poly.pdbx_seq_one_letter_code
_entity_poly.pdbx_strand_id
1 'polypeptide(L)'
;MKTKALAEYKTTLLKMDNRILNMEKLYGASFIWHIEEFSKKLNEAKSGKKTTFFSAPFYTHRYGYRLVLSLCPNGDGSAKGQFVSLYVCFCRGEYDALLTWPFSHQVSRTTFTLVL
;
A
#
# COMPACT_ATOMS: atom_id res chain seq x y z
N MET A 1 -25.15 36.27 9.17
CA MET A 1 -24.37 35.37 10.07
C MET A 1 -23.98 34.05 9.42
N LYS A 2 -24.90 33.27 8.82
CA LYS A 2 -24.60 31.96 8.19
C LYS A 2 -23.58 31.98 7.03
N THR A 3 -23.51 33.07 6.28
CA THR A 3 -22.63 33.22 5.10
C THR A 3 -21.14 33.40 5.43
N LYS A 4 -20.82 34.02 6.58
CA LYS A 4 -19.43 34.24 7.02
C LYS A 4 -18.80 32.94 7.50
N ALA A 5 -19.55 32.15 8.28
CA ALA A 5 -19.14 30.82 8.71
C ALA A 5 -18.90 29.88 7.52
N LEU A 6 -19.75 29.92 6.48
CA LEU A 6 -19.57 29.10 5.28
C LEU A 6 -18.29 29.45 4.51
N ALA A 7 -17.93 30.74 4.42
CA ALA A 7 -16.69 31.18 3.80
C ALA A 7 -15.45 30.74 4.61
N GLU A 8 -15.53 30.79 5.93
CA GLU A 8 -14.49 30.28 6.85
C GLU A 8 -14.31 28.76 6.71
N TYR A 9 -15.39 27.99 6.61
CA TYR A 9 -15.33 26.55 6.34
C TYR A 9 -14.67 26.23 5.00
N LYS A 10 -15.05 26.92 3.92
CA LYS A 10 -14.41 26.74 2.59
C LYS A 10 -12.92 27.05 2.62
N THR A 11 -12.54 28.13 3.30
CA THR A 11 -11.13 28.52 3.46
C THR A 11 -10.34 27.48 4.24
N THR A 12 -10.96 26.88 5.26
CA THR A 12 -10.36 25.84 6.09
C THR A 12 -10.17 24.54 5.30
N LEU A 13 -11.17 24.15 4.50
CA LEU A 13 -11.08 22.98 3.61
C LEU A 13 -9.95 23.13 2.59
N LEU A 14 -9.85 24.29 1.93
CA LEU A 14 -8.76 24.57 1.00
C LEU A 14 -7.39 24.52 1.67
N LYS A 15 -7.27 24.98 2.92
CA LYS A 15 -6.02 24.88 3.68
C LYS A 15 -5.70 23.42 4.06
N MET A 16 -6.70 22.62 4.39
CA MET A 16 -6.54 21.19 4.70
C MET A 16 -6.10 20.42 3.45
N ASP A 17 -6.73 20.65 2.29
CA ASP A 17 -6.34 20.05 1.02
C ASP A 17 -4.89 20.38 0.66
N ASN A 18 -4.49 21.65 0.77
CA ASN A 18 -3.12 22.05 0.49
C ASN A 18 -2.11 21.38 1.44
N ARG A 19 -2.47 21.17 2.71
CA ARG A 19 -1.62 20.44 3.67
C ARG A 19 -1.52 18.96 3.29
N ILE A 20 -2.62 18.33 2.90
CA ILE A 20 -2.63 16.93 2.45
C ILE A 20 -1.75 16.79 1.21
N LEU A 21 -1.94 17.65 0.20
CA LEU A 21 -1.14 17.65 -1.03
C LEU A 21 0.35 17.84 -0.75
N ASN A 22 0.71 18.75 0.17
CA ASN A 22 2.09 18.97 0.54
C ASN A 22 2.68 17.78 1.30
N MET A 23 1.92 17.12 2.18
CA MET A 23 2.37 15.89 2.84
C MET A 23 2.57 14.75 1.84
N GLU A 24 1.63 14.55 0.91
CA GLU A 24 1.78 13.56 -0.17
C GLU A 24 3.03 13.82 -1.01
N LYS A 25 3.33 15.11 -1.29
CA LYS A 25 4.49 15.53 -2.07
C LYS A 25 5.82 15.40 -1.31
N LEU A 26 5.82 15.61 0.00
CA LEU A 26 7.01 15.57 0.85
C LEU A 26 7.39 14.16 1.32
N TYR A 27 6.40 13.29 1.58
CA TYR A 27 6.66 11.97 2.17
C TYR A 27 6.71 10.83 1.15
N GLY A 28 6.43 11.09 -0.13
CA GLY A 28 6.33 10.06 -1.16
C GLY A 28 5.24 9.03 -0.83
N ALA A 29 4.97 8.11 -1.76
CA ALA A 29 4.06 7.01 -1.47
C ALA A 29 4.80 5.93 -0.67
N SER A 30 4.90 6.11 0.64
CA SER A 30 5.32 5.04 1.56
C SER A 30 4.09 4.26 1.99
N PHE A 31 4.11 2.94 1.77
CA PHE A 31 3.07 2.04 2.27
C PHE A 31 3.67 1.20 3.40
N ILE A 32 3.08 1.32 4.59
CA ILE A 32 3.46 0.53 5.76
C ILE A 32 2.38 -0.54 5.95
N TRP A 33 2.79 -1.80 5.85
CA TRP A 33 1.92 -2.91 6.18
C TRP A 33 2.25 -3.46 7.55
N HIS A 34 1.39 -3.17 8.52
CA HIS A 34 1.46 -3.77 9.86
C HIS A 34 0.79 -5.15 9.86
N ILE A 35 1.53 -6.17 10.31
CA ILE A 35 1.04 -7.55 10.33
C ILE A 35 0.76 -7.99 11.77
N GLU A 36 -0.50 -7.85 12.17
CA GLU A 36 -0.93 -8.30 13.50
C GLU A 36 -0.89 -9.83 13.64
N GLU A 37 -0.63 -10.31 14.86
CA GLU A 37 -0.65 -11.74 15.23
C GLU A 37 0.17 -12.63 14.27
N PHE A 38 1.39 -12.22 13.90
CA PHE A 38 2.22 -12.95 12.93
C PHE A 38 2.37 -14.44 13.26
N SER A 39 2.59 -14.80 14.53
CA SER A 39 2.72 -16.19 14.98
C SER A 39 1.48 -17.04 14.66
N LYS A 40 0.28 -16.47 14.80
CA LYS A 40 -0.96 -17.16 14.44
C LYS A 40 -1.09 -17.35 12.93
N LYS A 41 -0.78 -16.30 12.15
CA LYS A 41 -0.76 -16.37 10.69
C LYS A 41 0.26 -17.39 10.18
N LEU A 42 1.40 -17.51 10.84
CA LEU A 42 2.40 -18.54 10.56
C LEU A 42 1.85 -19.95 10.83
N ASN A 43 1.16 -20.16 11.95
CA ASN A 43 0.55 -21.45 12.27
C ASN A 43 -0.59 -21.81 11.29
N GLU A 44 -1.39 -20.83 10.87
CA GLU A 44 -2.39 -21.00 9.81
C GLU A 44 -1.76 -21.37 8.46
N ALA A 45 -0.58 -20.80 8.15
CA ALA A 45 0.16 -21.12 6.94
C ALA A 45 0.82 -22.51 7.00
N LYS A 46 1.36 -22.90 8.16
CA LYS A 46 1.94 -24.24 8.39
C LYS A 46 0.89 -25.34 8.35
N SER A 47 -0.31 -25.09 8.90
CA SER A 47 -1.44 -26.02 8.85
C SER A 47 -2.11 -26.10 7.47
N GLY A 48 -1.73 -25.22 6.52
CA GLY A 48 -2.34 -25.14 5.20
C GLY A 48 -3.74 -24.51 5.17
N LYS A 49 -4.28 -24.08 6.32
CA LYS A 49 -5.60 -23.43 6.41
C LYS A 49 -5.62 -22.12 5.62
N LYS A 50 -4.55 -21.33 5.72
CA LYS A 50 -4.37 -20.09 4.97
C LYS A 50 -2.90 -19.80 4.75
N THR A 51 -2.44 -20.00 3.51
CA THR A 51 -1.01 -19.89 3.16
C THR A 51 -0.58 -18.47 2.79
N THR A 52 -1.53 -17.64 2.36
CA THR A 52 -1.25 -16.31 1.79
C THR A 52 -2.16 -15.25 2.40
N PHE A 53 -1.58 -14.09 2.71
CA PHE A 53 -2.24 -12.93 3.28
C PHE A 53 -2.00 -11.72 2.39
N PHE A 54 -2.99 -10.85 2.25
CA PHE A 54 -2.92 -9.68 1.37
C PHE A 54 -3.02 -8.39 2.19
N SER A 55 -2.30 -7.36 1.76
CA SER A 55 -2.47 -6.00 2.27
C SER A 55 -3.72 -5.34 1.69
N ALA A 56 -4.09 -4.19 2.24
CA ALA A 56 -5.00 -3.29 1.53
C ALA A 56 -4.35 -2.81 0.21
N PRO A 57 -5.13 -2.57 -0.86
CA PRO A 57 -4.61 -1.96 -2.08
C PRO A 57 -4.10 -0.55 -1.82
N PHE A 58 -2.98 -0.20 -2.45
CA PHE A 58 -2.37 1.12 -2.36
C PHE A 58 -1.84 1.55 -3.73
N TYR A 59 -1.51 2.83 -3.87
CA TYR A 59 -0.99 3.38 -5.12
C TYR A 59 0.47 3.79 -4.97
N THR A 60 1.25 3.62 -6.05
CA THR A 60 2.68 4.02 -6.07
C THR A 60 2.90 5.53 -5.97
N HIS A 61 1.89 6.33 -6.34
CA HIS A 61 1.82 7.79 -6.26
C HIS A 61 0.40 8.20 -6.67
N ARG A 62 0.05 9.48 -6.57
CA ARG A 62 -1.24 10.00 -7.05
C ARG A 62 -1.41 9.68 -8.54
N TYR A 63 -2.52 9.02 -8.89
CA TYR A 63 -2.81 8.53 -10.25
C TYR A 63 -1.81 7.48 -10.79
N GLY A 64 -1.06 6.82 -9.90
CA GLY A 64 -0.08 5.80 -10.25
C GLY A 64 -0.64 4.38 -10.37
N TYR A 65 0.25 3.39 -10.37
CA TYR A 65 -0.11 1.97 -10.41
C TYR A 65 -0.79 1.55 -9.12
N ARG A 66 -1.85 0.75 -9.23
CA ARG A 66 -2.50 0.11 -8.09
C ARG A 66 -1.77 -1.18 -7.74
N LEU A 67 -1.33 -1.30 -6.50
CA LEU A 67 -0.58 -2.43 -5.98
C LEU A 67 -1.25 -3.05 -4.76
N VAL A 68 -0.93 -4.33 -4.51
CA VAL A 68 -1.23 -5.06 -3.27
C VAL A 68 0.03 -5.83 -2.88
N LEU A 69 0.33 -5.93 -1.58
CA LEU A 69 1.36 -6.84 -1.08
C LEU A 69 0.76 -8.20 -0.73
N SER A 70 1.49 -9.27 -1.02
CA SER A 70 1.13 -10.65 -0.69
C SER A 70 2.22 -11.27 0.17
N LEU A 71 1.83 -11.80 1.33
CA LEU A 71 2.70 -12.44 2.31
C LEU A 71 2.39 -13.93 2.41
N CYS A 72 3.42 -14.75 2.27
CA CYS A 72 3.40 -16.18 2.59
C CYS A 72 4.29 -16.42 3.82
N PRO A 73 3.72 -16.47 5.04
CA PRO A 73 4.50 -16.58 6.27
C PRO A 73 5.33 -17.85 6.36
N ASN A 74 4.85 -18.95 5.77
CA ASN A 74 5.55 -20.23 5.73
C ASN A 74 6.30 -20.44 4.39
N GLY A 75 6.60 -19.36 3.68
CA GLY A 75 7.28 -19.40 2.40
C GLY A 75 6.46 -19.98 1.26
N ASP A 76 6.93 -19.76 0.04
CA ASP A 76 6.33 -20.30 -1.18
C ASP A 76 7.39 -20.95 -2.09
N GLY A 77 6.98 -21.89 -2.93
CA GLY A 77 7.86 -22.62 -3.85
C GLY A 77 9.05 -23.30 -3.14
N SER A 78 10.26 -23.00 -3.61
CA SER A 78 11.52 -23.53 -3.05
C SER A 78 11.85 -23.01 -1.65
N ALA A 79 11.22 -21.90 -1.23
CA ALA A 79 11.44 -21.28 0.06
C ALA A 79 10.44 -21.77 1.14
N LYS A 80 9.51 -22.66 0.76
CA LYS A 80 8.44 -23.16 1.64
C LYS A 80 9.02 -23.87 2.87
N GLY A 81 8.54 -23.47 4.04
CA GLY A 81 8.94 -24.00 5.34
C GLY A 81 10.26 -23.44 5.89
N GLN A 82 10.99 -22.62 5.12
CA GLN A 82 12.32 -22.12 5.50
C GLN A 82 12.36 -20.60 5.61
N PHE A 83 11.67 -19.88 4.73
CA PHE A 83 11.68 -18.43 4.69
C PHE A 83 10.27 -17.86 4.67
N VAL A 84 10.16 -16.55 4.89
CA VAL A 84 8.95 -15.78 4.59
C VAL A 84 9.06 -15.27 3.15
N SER A 85 8.00 -15.45 2.35
CA SER A 85 7.97 -14.91 0.99
C SER A 85 7.02 -13.70 0.93
N LEU A 86 7.48 -12.61 0.31
CA LEU A 86 6.71 -11.38 0.11
C LEU A 86 6.73 -11.01 -1.38
N TYR A 87 5.56 -10.67 -1.92
CA TYR A 87 5.39 -10.31 -3.32
C TYR A 87 4.65 -8.98 -3.46
N VAL A 88 5.03 -8.22 -4.49
CA VAL A 88 4.26 -7.06 -4.94
C VAL A 88 3.40 -7.51 -6.12
N CYS A 89 2.08 -7.32 -5.99
CA CYS A 89 1.11 -7.69 -7.02
C CYS A 89 0.55 -6.43 -7.67
N PHE A 90 0.59 -6.36 -8.99
CA PHE A 90 -0.11 -5.33 -9.75
C PHE A 90 -1.61 -5.65 -9.79
N CYS A 91 -2.44 -4.65 -9.50
CA CYS A 91 -3.89 -4.73 -9.61
C CYS A 91 -4.37 -3.77 -10.69
N ARG A 92 -5.55 -4.03 -11.26
CA ARG A 92 -6.19 -3.08 -12.18
C ARG A 92 -6.47 -1.77 -11.47
N GLY A 93 -5.81 -0.71 -11.92
CA GLY A 93 -5.98 0.66 -11.47
C GLY A 93 -6.92 1.44 -12.39
N GLU A 94 -7.54 2.48 -11.83
CA GLU A 94 -8.39 3.41 -12.61
C GLU A 94 -7.57 4.19 -13.66
N TYR A 95 -6.27 4.39 -13.38
CA TYR A 95 -5.37 5.21 -14.19
C TYR A 95 -4.48 4.38 -15.13
N ASP A 96 -4.68 3.05 -15.22
CA ASP A 96 -3.80 2.15 -15.98
C ASP A 96 -3.63 2.56 -17.45
N ALA A 97 -4.65 3.17 -18.06
CA ALA A 97 -4.61 3.67 -19.44
C ALA A 97 -3.69 4.88 -19.64
N LEU A 98 -3.38 5.62 -18.57
CA LEU A 98 -2.49 6.78 -18.58
C LEU A 98 -1.04 6.41 -18.24
N LEU A 99 -0.82 5.17 -17.80
CA LEU A 99 0.47 4.70 -17.30
C LEU A 99 1.24 3.94 -18.37
N THR A 100 2.57 4.03 -18.30
CA THR A 100 3.46 3.36 -19.25
C THR A 100 3.60 1.88 -18.93
N TRP A 101 3.15 1.03 -19.85
CA TRP A 101 3.33 -0.41 -19.75
C TRP A 101 4.41 -0.90 -20.74
N PRO A 102 5.24 -1.92 -20.36
CA PRO A 102 5.30 -2.57 -19.06
C PRO A 102 5.90 -1.66 -17.97
N PHE A 103 5.64 -1.98 -16.70
CA PHE A 103 6.16 -1.23 -15.56
C PHE A 103 7.69 -1.13 -15.62
N SER A 104 8.20 0.10 -15.77
CA SER A 104 9.64 0.38 -15.96
C SER A 104 10.28 1.14 -14.79
N HIS A 105 9.53 1.42 -13.73
CA HIS A 105 10.06 2.18 -12.59
C HIS A 105 10.91 1.27 -11.69
N GLN A 106 12.07 1.79 -11.24
CA GLN A 106 12.93 1.06 -10.32
C GLN A 106 12.22 0.91 -8.96
N VAL A 107 12.02 -0.33 -8.51
CA VAL A 107 11.38 -0.67 -7.23
C VAL A 107 12.08 0.00 -6.02
N SER A 108 13.35 0.40 -6.17
CA SER A 108 14.12 1.12 -5.14
C SER A 108 13.56 2.49 -4.73
N ARG A 109 12.77 3.17 -5.59
CA ARG A 109 12.10 4.43 -5.20
C ARG A 109 10.79 4.20 -4.44
N THR A 110 10.29 2.97 -4.40
CA THR A 110 9.13 2.58 -3.59
C THR A 110 9.65 1.80 -2.38
N THR A 111 10.01 2.52 -1.32
CA THR A 111 10.44 1.90 -0.06
C THR A 111 9.25 1.20 0.59
N PHE A 112 9.31 -0.13 0.68
CA PHE A 112 8.38 -0.93 1.45
C PHE A 112 9.02 -1.29 2.79
N THR A 113 8.39 -0.87 3.89
CA THR A 113 8.84 -1.24 5.23
C THR A 113 7.89 -2.30 5.78
N LEU A 114 8.43 -3.51 5.99
CA LEU A 114 7.74 -4.58 6.68
C LEU A 114 7.93 -4.39 8.19
N VAL A 115 6.84 -4.25 8.93
CA VAL A 115 6.85 -4.22 10.40
C VAL A 115 6.10 -5.46 10.88
N LEU A 116 6.85 -6.41 11.45
CA LEU A 116 6.36 -7.64 12.04
C LEU A 116 6.02 -7.45 13.53
#